data_AF-A0AAX0N9C2-F1
#
_entry.id   AF-A0AAX0N9C2-F1
#
_cell.length_a   1.000
_cell.length_b   1.000
_cell.length_c   1.000
_cell.angle_alpha   90.00
_cell.angle_beta   90.00
_cell.angle_gamma   90.00
#
_symmetry.space_group_name_H-M   'P 1'
#
loop_
_entity.id
_entity.type
_entity.pdbx_description
1 polymer ?
#
loop_
_entity_poly.entity_id
_entity_poly.type
_entity_poly.pdbx_seq_one_letter_code
_entity_poly.pdbx_strand_id
1 'polypeptide(L)'
;MVRFTGLSPKQTQAIDLLTKHISLPDVEVAVAQSDQASISIKGEGGHYQLTYRKPHQLYRALSLLATSLAEGDKVEIEEQAAYEDLAYMADCSRNAVLNVASAKQMIEVLALMGYSTFELYMEDTYQIEGQPYFGYFRGAYSAEELQEIEAYAQQFDMTFVPCIQTLAHLSAFVKWGVKEVQELRDVEDILLIGEEKVYDLIDGMFATLSKLQTRKVNIGMDEAHLVGLGRYLILNGVVDRSLLMCQHLERVLDIADKYGFHCQMWSDMFFKLMSADGQYDRDVEIPEETRVYLDRLKDRVTLVYWDYYQDSEEKYNRNFRNHHKISHDLAFAGGAWKWIGFTPNNHFSRLVAIEANKACRANQIKEVIVTGWGDNGGETAQFAVLPSLQIWAELSYRNDLDRLSAHFKTNTGLSVEDFMQIDLANLLPDLPDNLSGINPNRYVFYQDILCPILDRHMTPEQDKPHFAQAAETLANIKEKAGNYAYLFETQAQLNQILSSKVDVGRRIRQAYQADDKESLQEIARQELPELRSRIEDFHALFSHQWLKENKVFGLDTVDIRMGGLLQRIKRAESRIEAYLAGQLDSIDELEVEILPFTDFYADKDFAATTANQWHTIATASTIYTT
;
A
#
# COMPACT_ATOMS: atom_id res chain seq x y z
N MET A 1 -30.57 21.43 13.86
CA MET A 1 -29.86 20.19 14.23
C MET A 1 -30.62 19.05 13.59
N VAL A 2 -29.97 18.28 12.70
CA VAL A 2 -30.62 17.15 11.99
C VAL A 2 -31.36 16.23 12.95
N ARG A 3 -32.58 15.82 12.58
CA ARG A 3 -33.41 14.92 13.39
C ARG A 3 -33.60 13.61 12.66
N PHE A 4 -33.23 12.51 13.31
CA PHE A 4 -33.42 11.18 12.76
C PHE A 4 -34.60 10.46 13.41
N THR A 5 -35.33 9.68 12.61
CA THR A 5 -36.30 8.69 13.10
C THR A 5 -35.94 7.31 12.54
N GLY A 6 -36.16 6.25 13.34
CA GLY A 6 -35.85 4.87 12.92
C GLY A 6 -34.42 4.38 13.17
N LEU A 7 -33.57 5.19 13.83
CA LEU A 7 -32.22 4.76 14.22
C LEU A 7 -32.22 3.89 15.48
N SER A 8 -31.30 2.92 15.51
CA SER A 8 -30.92 2.22 16.75
C SER A 8 -29.95 3.05 17.60
N PRO A 9 -29.80 2.76 18.91
CA PRO A 9 -28.82 3.44 19.76
C PRO A 9 -27.38 3.35 19.25
N LYS A 10 -27.01 2.21 18.65
CA LYS A 10 -25.69 2.00 18.03
C LYS A 10 -25.47 2.95 16.85
N GLN A 11 -26.45 3.07 15.97
CA GLN A 11 -26.36 3.97 14.81
C GLN A 11 -26.28 5.44 15.23
N THR A 12 -27.02 5.85 16.28
CA THR A 12 -26.90 7.20 16.83
C THR A 12 -25.46 7.49 17.28
N GLN A 13 -24.84 6.58 18.05
CA GLN A 13 -23.46 6.73 18.50
C GLN A 13 -22.47 6.81 17.33
N ALA A 14 -22.64 5.96 16.32
CA ALA A 14 -21.79 5.97 15.13
C ALA A 14 -21.92 7.29 14.35
N ILE A 15 -23.14 7.82 14.18
CA ILE A 15 -23.36 9.10 13.50
C ILE A 15 -22.72 10.26 14.26
N ASP A 16 -22.80 10.28 15.59
CA ASP A 16 -22.16 11.31 16.41
C ASP A 16 -20.65 11.39 16.15
N LEU A 17 -19.97 10.24 15.98
CA LEU A 17 -18.55 10.17 15.65
C LEU A 17 -18.23 10.73 14.25
N LEU A 18 -19.16 10.64 13.30
CA LEU A 18 -18.98 11.09 11.91
C LEU A 18 -19.28 12.58 11.71
N THR A 19 -19.91 13.25 12.67
CA THR A 19 -20.22 14.70 12.57
C THR A 19 -19.00 15.60 12.43
N LYS A 20 -17.81 15.12 12.79
CA LYS A 20 -16.53 15.82 12.57
C LYS A 20 -16.04 15.77 11.11
N HIS A 21 -16.57 14.83 10.30
CA HIS A 21 -16.22 14.65 8.89
C HIS A 21 -17.30 15.24 7.99
N ILE A 22 -18.57 14.93 8.26
CA ILE A 22 -19.71 15.37 7.45
C ILE A 22 -20.60 16.34 8.22
N SER A 23 -21.13 17.34 7.53
CA SER A 23 -22.09 18.31 8.09
C SER A 23 -23.45 18.13 7.42
N LEU A 24 -24.46 17.72 8.19
CA LEU A 24 -25.85 17.66 7.73
C LEU A 24 -26.60 18.94 8.14
N PRO A 25 -27.41 19.54 7.24
CA PRO A 25 -28.22 20.70 7.56
C PRO A 25 -29.38 20.35 8.52
N ASP A 26 -30.15 21.36 8.93
CA ASP A 26 -31.31 21.18 9.82
C ASP A 26 -32.51 20.57 9.07
N VAL A 27 -32.49 19.24 8.92
CA VAL A 27 -33.48 18.45 8.18
C VAL A 27 -33.98 17.25 9.00
N GLU A 28 -35.09 16.65 8.58
CA GLU A 28 -35.62 15.42 9.16
C GLU A 28 -35.34 14.23 8.23
N VAL A 29 -34.73 13.17 8.77
CA VAL A 29 -34.36 11.96 8.02
C VAL A 29 -35.01 10.74 8.65
N ALA A 30 -35.93 10.11 7.92
CA ALA A 30 -36.52 8.83 8.28
C ALA A 30 -35.66 7.70 7.73
N VAL A 31 -35.15 6.84 8.62
CA VAL A 31 -34.19 5.78 8.30
C VAL A 31 -34.87 4.42 8.43
N ALA A 32 -34.72 3.56 7.42
CA ALA A 32 -35.22 2.19 7.45
C ALA A 32 -34.32 1.23 6.65
N GLN A 33 -34.26 -0.03 7.06
CA GLN A 33 -33.62 -1.07 6.25
C GLN A 33 -34.56 -1.51 5.12
N SER A 34 -34.03 -1.77 3.92
CA SER A 34 -34.78 -2.26 2.76
C SER A 34 -33.91 -3.10 1.83
N ASP A 35 -34.45 -4.19 1.30
CA ASP A 35 -33.73 -5.04 0.34
C ASP A 35 -33.75 -4.50 -1.11
N GLN A 36 -34.61 -3.50 -1.39
CA GLN A 36 -34.85 -2.99 -2.74
C GLN A 36 -33.57 -2.44 -3.41
N ALA A 37 -32.76 -1.68 -2.67
CA ALA A 37 -31.53 -1.08 -3.17
C ALA A 37 -30.43 -1.12 -2.12
N SER A 38 -29.17 -1.03 -2.56
CA SER A 38 -28.07 -0.91 -1.59
C SER A 38 -28.24 0.37 -0.79
N ILE A 39 -28.53 1.47 -1.48
CA ILE A 39 -28.89 2.77 -0.90
C ILE A 39 -30.03 3.37 -1.72
N SER A 40 -31.02 3.97 -1.07
CA SER A 40 -32.01 4.84 -1.73
C SER A 40 -32.36 6.01 -0.84
N ILE A 41 -32.36 7.22 -1.41
CA ILE A 41 -32.65 8.47 -0.71
C ILE A 41 -33.66 9.27 -1.53
N LYS A 42 -34.79 9.63 -0.93
CA LYS A 42 -35.85 10.42 -1.58
C LYS A 42 -36.40 11.47 -0.63
N GLY A 43 -36.57 12.70 -1.10
CA GLY A 43 -37.19 13.74 -0.30
C GLY A 43 -37.00 15.15 -0.85
N GLU A 44 -37.72 16.09 -0.25
CA GLU A 44 -37.69 17.53 -0.52
C GLU A 44 -38.32 18.27 0.66
N GLY A 45 -38.17 19.60 0.71
CA GLY A 45 -38.77 20.45 1.73
C GLY A 45 -38.27 20.14 3.15
N GLY A 46 -37.02 19.70 3.29
CA GLY A 46 -36.43 19.36 4.58
C GLY A 46 -36.83 17.99 5.17
N HIS A 47 -37.56 17.16 4.43
CA HIS A 47 -37.96 15.81 4.86
C HIS A 47 -37.45 14.74 3.89
N TYR A 48 -36.62 13.83 4.38
CA TYR A 48 -35.96 12.80 3.56
C TYR A 48 -36.20 11.39 4.11
N GLN A 49 -36.35 10.43 3.21
CA GLN A 49 -36.39 9.00 3.50
C GLN A 49 -35.10 8.38 2.99
N LEU A 50 -34.34 7.75 3.90
CA LEU A 50 -33.09 7.06 3.62
C LEU A 50 -33.25 5.58 3.92
N THR A 51 -32.95 4.75 2.93
CA THR A 51 -32.95 3.30 3.09
C THR A 51 -31.60 2.70 2.71
N TYR A 52 -31.23 1.62 3.40
CA TYR A 52 -30.02 0.85 3.15
C TYR A 52 -30.31 -0.66 3.20
N ARG A 53 -29.53 -1.48 2.48
CA ARG A 53 -29.65 -2.95 2.52
C ARG A 53 -28.83 -3.55 3.65
N LYS A 54 -27.53 -3.26 3.67
CA LYS A 54 -26.60 -3.68 4.73
C LYS A 54 -26.38 -2.54 5.73
N PRO A 55 -26.24 -2.81 7.04
CA PRO A 55 -26.17 -1.75 8.06
C PRO A 55 -25.06 -0.71 7.83
N HIS A 56 -23.85 -1.12 7.42
CA HIS A 56 -22.73 -0.21 7.15
C HIS A 56 -23.00 0.77 5.98
N GLN A 57 -23.95 0.47 5.09
CA GLN A 57 -24.30 1.34 3.96
C GLN A 57 -25.04 2.60 4.40
N LEU A 58 -25.56 2.66 5.63
CA LEU A 58 -26.11 3.88 6.22
C LEU A 58 -25.11 5.03 6.16
N TYR A 59 -23.83 4.78 6.42
CA TYR A 59 -22.83 5.85 6.56
C TYR A 59 -22.47 6.47 5.22
N ARG A 60 -22.34 5.66 4.15
CA ARG A 60 -22.28 6.17 2.77
C ARG A 60 -23.53 6.95 2.42
N ALA A 61 -24.73 6.43 2.72
CA ALA A 61 -25.98 7.12 2.42
C ALA A 61 -26.07 8.51 3.07
N LEU A 62 -25.54 8.68 4.29
CA LEU A 62 -25.44 9.99 4.94
C LEU A 62 -24.43 10.92 4.26
N SER A 63 -23.29 10.40 3.80
CA SER A 63 -22.37 11.16 2.95
C SER A 63 -23.06 11.66 1.69
N LEU A 64 -23.78 10.78 0.98
CA LEU A 64 -24.50 11.14 -0.25
C LEU A 64 -25.54 12.22 0.00
N LEU A 65 -26.33 12.08 1.08
CA LEU A 65 -27.32 13.07 1.47
C LEU A 65 -26.67 14.43 1.77
N ALA A 66 -25.58 14.45 2.55
CA ALA A 66 -24.85 15.68 2.84
C ALA A 66 -24.33 16.36 1.56
N THR A 67 -23.83 15.58 0.60
CA THR A 67 -23.43 16.11 -0.71
C THR A 67 -24.63 16.70 -1.47
N SER A 68 -25.73 15.95 -1.61
CA SER A 68 -26.89 16.41 -2.39
C SER A 68 -27.55 17.66 -1.82
N LEU A 69 -27.64 17.77 -0.48
CA LEU A 69 -28.24 18.93 0.17
C LEU A 69 -27.40 20.21 0.03
N ALA A 70 -26.11 20.09 -0.28
CA ALA A 70 -25.28 21.24 -0.65
C ALA A 70 -25.58 21.74 -2.08
N GLU A 71 -26.19 20.91 -2.93
CA GLU A 71 -26.49 21.21 -4.34
C GLU A 71 -27.96 21.61 -4.57
N GLY A 72 -28.89 21.05 -3.79
CA GLY A 72 -30.31 21.36 -3.90
C GLY A 72 -31.18 20.67 -2.85
N ASP A 73 -32.42 21.15 -2.71
CA ASP A 73 -33.38 20.64 -1.72
C ASP A 73 -33.98 19.28 -2.11
N LYS A 74 -34.23 19.05 -3.41
CA LYS A 74 -34.80 17.80 -3.91
C LYS A 74 -33.71 16.74 -4.08
N VAL A 75 -33.89 15.58 -3.44
CA VAL A 75 -32.96 14.45 -3.49
C VAL A 75 -33.67 13.22 -4.04
N GLU A 76 -33.10 12.61 -5.08
CA GLU A 76 -33.52 11.33 -5.65
C GLU A 76 -32.27 10.52 -6.00
N ILE A 77 -31.88 9.61 -5.10
CA ILE A 77 -30.70 8.73 -5.27
C ILE A 77 -31.14 7.28 -5.13
N GLU A 78 -30.60 6.42 -5.99
CA GLU A 78 -30.66 4.97 -5.84
C GLU A 78 -29.30 4.39 -6.29
N GLU A 79 -28.66 3.57 -5.46
CA GLU A 79 -27.40 2.88 -5.76
C GLU A 79 -27.54 1.37 -5.59
N GLN A 80 -26.87 0.61 -6.45
CA GLN A 80 -26.78 -0.84 -6.40
C GLN A 80 -25.30 -1.24 -6.47
N ALA A 81 -24.72 -1.57 -5.32
CA ALA A 81 -23.36 -2.05 -5.25
C ALA A 81 -23.22 -3.37 -6.03
N ALA A 82 -22.14 -3.50 -6.81
CA ALA A 82 -21.83 -4.74 -7.51
C ALA A 82 -21.19 -5.80 -6.63
N TYR A 83 -20.42 -5.36 -5.64
CA TYR A 83 -19.69 -6.24 -4.75
C TYR A 83 -20.50 -6.43 -3.47
N GLU A 84 -20.59 -7.67 -3.00
CA GLU A 84 -21.11 -7.97 -1.68
C GLU A 84 -20.19 -7.35 -0.63
N ASP A 85 -18.87 -7.51 -0.79
CA ASP A 85 -17.88 -6.95 0.11
C ASP A 85 -16.84 -6.11 -0.61
N LEU A 86 -16.53 -4.96 -0.01
CA LEU A 86 -15.48 -4.05 -0.45
C LEU A 86 -14.58 -3.76 0.74
N ALA A 87 -13.33 -4.22 0.66
CA ALA A 87 -12.37 -4.19 1.74
C ALA A 87 -11.21 -3.23 1.44
N TYR A 88 -10.65 -2.61 2.47
CA TYR A 88 -9.34 -1.96 2.39
C TYR A 88 -8.36 -2.66 3.33
N MET A 89 -7.23 -3.08 2.77
CA MET A 89 -6.15 -3.73 3.50
C MET A 89 -4.96 -2.78 3.64
N ALA A 90 -4.66 -2.37 4.88
CA ALA A 90 -3.49 -1.57 5.19
C ALA A 90 -2.28 -2.46 5.53
N ASP A 91 -1.12 -2.16 4.94
CA ASP A 91 0.14 -2.82 5.27
C ASP A 91 0.67 -2.35 6.63
N CYS A 92 0.82 -3.30 7.56
CA CYS A 92 1.44 -3.11 8.88
C CYS A 92 2.68 -3.99 9.06
N SER A 93 3.34 -4.38 7.97
CA SER A 93 4.47 -5.31 7.96
C SER A 93 5.72 -4.70 7.34
N ARG A 94 5.58 -3.65 6.54
CA ARG A 94 6.73 -2.98 5.92
C ARG A 94 7.21 -1.81 6.77
N ASN A 95 7.44 -2.07 8.05
CA ASN A 95 7.86 -1.13 9.11
C ASN A 95 6.76 -0.22 9.66
N ALA A 96 5.93 0.39 8.80
CA ALA A 96 4.89 1.32 9.22
C ALA A 96 3.67 0.60 9.83
N VAL A 97 3.69 0.37 11.15
CA VAL A 97 2.54 -0.23 11.87
C VAL A 97 1.53 0.86 12.23
N LEU A 98 0.35 0.85 11.62
CA LEU A 98 -0.70 1.85 11.83
C LEU A 98 -1.06 1.96 13.33
N ASN A 99 -1.01 3.15 13.92
CA ASN A 99 -1.42 3.27 15.33
C ASN A 99 -2.95 3.14 15.47
N VAL A 100 -3.42 2.80 16.67
CA VAL A 100 -4.86 2.55 16.92
C VAL A 100 -5.71 3.79 16.61
N ALA A 101 -5.23 5.00 16.89
CA ALA A 101 -5.98 6.23 16.62
C ALA A 101 -6.18 6.45 15.10
N SER A 102 -5.15 6.20 14.30
CA SER A 102 -5.21 6.29 12.85
C SER A 102 -6.03 5.15 12.23
N ALA A 103 -6.00 3.95 12.80
CA ALA A 103 -6.91 2.87 12.40
C ALA A 103 -8.38 3.29 12.58
N LYS A 104 -8.72 3.91 13.71
CA LYS A 104 -10.07 4.45 13.96
C LYS A 104 -10.46 5.54 12.95
N GLN A 105 -9.56 6.46 12.65
CA GLN A 105 -9.82 7.49 11.62
C GLN A 105 -10.01 6.87 10.23
N MET A 106 -9.21 5.87 9.86
CA MET A 106 -9.37 5.15 8.59
C MET A 106 -10.73 4.46 8.52
N ILE A 107 -11.15 3.75 9.58
CA ILE A 107 -12.47 3.11 9.68
C ILE A 107 -13.61 4.12 9.46
N GLU A 108 -13.55 5.30 10.09
CA GLU A 108 -14.57 6.34 9.91
C GLU A 108 -14.68 6.79 8.44
N VAL A 109 -13.54 7.00 7.78
CA VAL A 109 -13.50 7.40 6.37
C VAL A 109 -14.01 6.27 5.46
N LEU A 110 -13.60 5.03 5.71
CA LEU A 110 -14.05 3.85 4.97
C LEU A 110 -15.57 3.64 5.10
N ALA A 111 -16.14 3.87 6.28
CA ALA A 111 -17.59 3.81 6.51
C ALA A 111 -18.33 4.84 5.65
N LEU A 112 -17.84 6.08 5.60
CA LEU A 112 -18.41 7.15 4.75
C LEU A 112 -18.26 6.85 3.25
N MET A 113 -17.19 6.17 2.85
CA MET A 113 -17.00 5.74 1.46
C MET A 113 -17.92 4.58 1.07
N GLY A 114 -18.27 3.71 2.02
CA GLY A 114 -19.16 2.55 1.83
C GLY A 114 -18.45 1.20 1.81
N TYR A 115 -17.23 1.11 2.33
CA TYR A 115 -16.53 -0.16 2.53
C TYR A 115 -17.26 -1.01 3.58
N SER A 116 -17.23 -2.33 3.42
CA SER A 116 -17.80 -3.28 4.38
C SER A 116 -16.75 -3.83 5.34
N THR A 117 -15.48 -3.80 4.96
CA THR A 117 -14.41 -4.51 5.67
C THR A 117 -13.14 -3.67 5.79
N PHE A 118 -12.52 -3.72 6.96
CA PHE A 118 -11.17 -3.19 7.19
C PHE A 118 -10.20 -4.35 7.50
N GLU A 119 -9.04 -4.34 6.85
CA GLU A 119 -8.05 -5.40 6.97
C GLU A 119 -6.68 -4.84 7.33
N LEU A 120 -5.91 -5.63 8.09
CA LEU A 120 -4.52 -5.32 8.40
C LEU A 120 -3.63 -6.48 7.95
N TYR A 121 -2.63 -6.18 7.12
CA TYR A 121 -1.60 -7.12 6.71
C TYR A 121 -0.44 -7.15 7.72
N MET A 122 -0.28 -8.29 8.38
CA MET A 122 0.60 -8.51 9.53
C MET A 122 1.42 -9.81 9.36
N GLU A 123 2.63 -9.69 8.80
CA GLU A 123 3.62 -10.76 8.68
C GLU A 123 4.03 -11.26 10.07
N ASP A 124 4.75 -10.41 10.81
CA ASP A 124 5.27 -10.68 12.15
C ASP A 124 4.73 -9.72 13.23
N THR A 125 3.79 -8.84 12.87
CA THR A 125 3.42 -7.65 13.66
C THR A 125 2.18 -7.84 14.54
N TYR A 126 2.03 -9.03 15.13
CA TYR A 126 1.07 -9.31 16.21
C TYR A 126 1.70 -10.27 17.23
N GLN A 127 1.27 -10.20 18.49
CA GLN A 127 1.89 -10.98 19.55
C GLN A 127 1.39 -12.44 19.57
N ILE A 128 2.32 -13.39 19.67
CA ILE A 128 2.03 -14.81 19.85
C ILE A 128 2.60 -15.27 21.19
N GLU A 129 1.77 -15.90 22.02
CA GLU A 129 2.19 -16.40 23.33
C GLU A 129 3.28 -17.48 23.18
N GLY A 130 4.35 -17.37 23.97
CA GLY A 130 5.49 -18.29 23.89
C GLY A 130 6.47 -18.03 22.72
N GLN A 131 6.21 -17.03 21.86
CA GLN A 131 7.05 -16.69 20.71
C GLN A 131 7.68 -15.28 20.85
N PRO A 132 8.68 -15.09 21.73
CA PRO A 132 9.18 -13.75 22.09
C PRO A 132 9.91 -13.01 20.95
N TYR A 133 10.37 -13.74 19.92
CA TYR A 133 11.06 -13.16 18.75
C TYR A 133 10.11 -12.75 17.62
N PHE A 134 8.87 -13.25 17.64
CA PHE A 134 7.85 -12.88 16.66
C PHE A 134 7.35 -11.46 16.97
N GLY A 135 7.65 -10.51 16.08
CA GLY A 135 7.31 -9.10 16.27
C GLY A 135 8.24 -8.30 17.20
N TYR A 136 9.37 -8.87 17.60
CA TYR A 136 10.31 -8.24 18.53
C TYR A 136 10.90 -6.94 17.97
N PHE A 137 10.72 -5.82 18.70
CA PHE A 137 11.06 -4.45 18.29
C PHE A 137 10.35 -3.94 17.02
N ARG A 138 9.24 -4.58 16.63
CA ARG A 138 8.51 -4.23 15.40
C ARG A 138 7.24 -3.43 15.67
N GLY A 139 6.89 -3.22 16.93
CA GLY A 139 5.60 -2.62 17.30
C GLY A 139 4.41 -3.54 17.12
N ALA A 140 4.64 -4.86 17.17
CA ALA A 140 3.59 -5.86 17.02
C ALA A 140 2.37 -5.59 17.91
N TYR A 141 1.19 -5.71 17.32
CA TYR A 141 -0.06 -5.48 18.04
C TYR A 141 -0.26 -6.47 19.17
N SER A 142 -0.69 -5.98 20.33
CA SER A 142 -1.26 -6.86 21.35
C SER A 142 -2.65 -7.35 20.92
N ALA A 143 -3.14 -8.41 21.56
CA ALA A 143 -4.49 -8.90 21.32
C ALA A 143 -5.53 -7.81 21.63
N GLU A 144 -5.30 -7.01 22.68
CA GLU A 144 -6.18 -5.92 23.11
C GLU A 144 -6.23 -4.78 22.09
N GLU A 145 -5.10 -4.43 21.46
CA GLU A 145 -5.08 -3.42 20.38
C GLU A 145 -5.89 -3.89 19.17
N LEU A 146 -5.75 -5.17 18.77
CA LEU A 146 -6.54 -5.74 17.66
C LEU A 146 -8.03 -5.81 18.01
N GLN A 147 -8.37 -6.20 19.24
CA GLN A 147 -9.76 -6.19 19.72
C GLN A 147 -10.34 -4.77 19.74
N GLU A 148 -9.55 -3.76 20.11
CA GLU A 148 -9.98 -2.36 20.08
C GLU A 148 -10.27 -1.87 18.66
N ILE A 149 -9.40 -2.20 17.71
CA ILE A 149 -9.59 -1.87 16.28
C ILE A 149 -10.83 -2.58 15.72
N GLU A 150 -10.97 -3.88 15.96
CA GLU A 150 -12.13 -4.67 15.52
C GLU A 150 -13.43 -4.14 16.13
N ALA A 151 -13.44 -3.89 17.45
CA ALA A 151 -14.62 -3.35 18.13
C ALA A 151 -15.00 -1.96 17.59
N TYR A 152 -14.03 -1.14 17.19
CA TYR A 152 -14.30 0.15 16.57
C TYR A 152 -14.90 0.01 15.17
N ALA A 153 -14.38 -0.90 14.34
CA ALA A 153 -14.99 -1.24 13.04
C ALA A 153 -16.44 -1.72 13.23
N GLN A 154 -16.69 -2.53 14.26
CA GLN A 154 -18.02 -3.02 14.59
C GLN A 154 -18.99 -1.88 14.92
N GLN A 155 -18.56 -0.75 15.49
CA GLN A 155 -19.44 0.41 15.75
C GLN A 155 -20.13 0.90 14.47
N PHE A 156 -19.48 0.70 13.31
CA PHE A 156 -19.98 1.04 11.98
C PHE A 156 -20.48 -0.17 11.20
N ASP A 157 -20.78 -1.28 11.88
CA ASP A 157 -21.21 -2.55 11.27
C ASP A 157 -20.27 -3.05 10.17
N MET A 158 -19.01 -2.60 10.20
CA MET A 158 -17.94 -3.10 9.34
C MET A 158 -17.31 -4.34 9.97
N THR A 159 -16.83 -5.24 9.12
CA THR A 159 -16.08 -6.42 9.56
C THR A 159 -14.58 -6.16 9.59
N PHE A 160 -13.86 -7.00 10.34
CA PHE A 160 -12.41 -6.97 10.42
C PHE A 160 -11.85 -8.29 9.91
N VAL A 161 -10.82 -8.24 9.06
CA VAL A 161 -10.13 -9.44 8.56
C VAL A 161 -8.61 -9.27 8.77
N PRO A 162 -7.98 -10.08 9.63
CA PRO A 162 -6.53 -10.13 9.68
C PRO A 162 -5.98 -10.82 8.42
N CYS A 163 -4.95 -10.23 7.82
CA CYS A 163 -4.18 -10.83 6.73
C CYS A 163 -2.80 -11.18 7.27
N ILE A 164 -2.51 -12.47 7.43
CA ILE A 164 -1.28 -12.97 8.05
C ILE A 164 -0.45 -13.78 7.04
N GLN A 165 0.71 -14.27 7.49
CA GLN A 165 1.55 -15.17 6.71
C GLN A 165 1.77 -16.51 7.41
N THR A 166 1.46 -17.59 6.70
CA THR A 166 1.61 -18.97 7.19
C THR A 166 2.65 -19.78 6.42
N LEU A 167 3.40 -19.14 5.51
CA LEU A 167 4.44 -19.80 4.70
C LEU A 167 5.69 -18.92 4.46
N ALA A 168 5.57 -17.86 3.66
CA ALA A 168 6.67 -16.98 3.26
C ALA A 168 6.46 -15.55 3.81
N HIS A 169 7.21 -14.56 3.33
CA HIS A 169 7.15 -13.17 3.80
C HIS A 169 7.37 -13.02 5.31
N LEU A 170 8.18 -13.88 5.91
CA LEU A 170 8.49 -13.84 7.34
C LEU A 170 9.93 -13.41 7.62
N SER A 171 10.54 -12.66 6.69
CA SER A 171 11.95 -12.22 6.74
C SER A 171 12.31 -11.53 8.08
N ALA A 172 11.41 -10.70 8.60
CA ALA A 172 11.60 -10.00 9.87
C ALA A 172 11.57 -10.94 11.10
N PHE A 173 10.90 -12.08 11.02
CA PHE A 173 10.93 -13.09 12.07
C PHE A 173 12.14 -14.02 11.91
N VAL A 174 12.34 -14.59 10.72
CA VAL A 174 13.31 -15.69 10.53
C VAL A 174 14.78 -15.26 10.57
N LYS A 175 15.06 -13.96 10.63
CA LYS A 175 16.43 -13.42 10.77
C LYS A 175 17.09 -13.70 12.13
N TRP A 176 16.30 -13.99 13.18
CA TRP A 176 16.82 -14.13 14.53
C TRP A 176 17.65 -15.42 14.69
N GLY A 177 18.95 -15.27 14.94
CA GLY A 177 19.93 -16.38 15.06
C GLY A 177 19.81 -17.22 16.33
N VAL A 178 18.59 -17.55 16.76
CA VAL A 178 18.31 -18.45 17.88
C VAL A 178 17.76 -19.77 17.37
N LYS A 179 18.06 -20.87 18.06
CA LYS A 179 17.74 -22.22 17.59
C LYS A 179 16.24 -22.39 17.33
N GLU A 180 15.42 -21.88 18.25
CA GLU A 180 13.95 -21.98 18.24
C GLU A 180 13.32 -21.29 17.02
N VAL A 181 14.01 -20.32 16.43
CA VAL A 181 13.58 -19.66 15.18
C VAL A 181 14.23 -20.33 13.97
N GLN A 182 15.53 -20.63 14.03
CA GLN A 182 16.25 -21.20 12.89
C GLN A 182 15.80 -22.63 12.55
N GLU A 183 15.23 -23.37 13.50
CA GLU A 183 14.63 -24.68 13.24
C GLU A 183 13.33 -24.63 12.43
N LEU A 184 12.70 -23.45 12.33
CA LEU A 184 11.46 -23.24 11.59
C LEU A 184 11.67 -22.93 10.10
N ARG A 185 12.93 -22.79 9.65
CA ARG A 185 13.25 -22.21 8.34
C ARG A 185 13.53 -23.25 7.27
N ASP A 186 13.00 -23.01 6.07
CA ASP A 186 13.46 -23.68 4.85
C ASP A 186 14.63 -22.91 4.21
N VAL A 187 14.33 -21.76 3.61
CA VAL A 187 15.26 -20.88 2.88
C VAL A 187 14.72 -19.46 2.85
N GLU A 188 15.60 -18.46 2.77
CA GLU A 188 15.24 -17.05 2.71
C GLU A 188 14.22 -16.66 3.80
N ASP A 189 13.01 -16.29 3.41
CA ASP A 189 11.89 -15.85 4.24
C ASP A 189 10.79 -16.92 4.42
N ILE A 190 11.07 -18.16 4.02
CA ILE A 190 10.12 -19.28 3.95
C ILE A 190 10.25 -20.22 5.15
N LEU A 191 9.12 -20.61 5.74
CA LEU A 191 9.01 -21.62 6.79
C LEU A 191 9.19 -23.05 6.26
N LEU A 192 9.62 -23.96 7.14
CA LEU A 192 9.90 -25.36 6.83
C LEU A 192 8.63 -26.21 6.86
N ILE A 193 8.06 -26.46 5.67
CA ILE A 193 6.91 -27.37 5.52
C ILE A 193 7.25 -28.76 6.08
N GLY A 194 6.31 -29.37 6.81
CA GLY A 194 6.46 -30.70 7.42
C GLY A 194 7.14 -30.71 8.79
N GLU A 195 7.62 -29.58 9.30
CA GLU A 195 8.14 -29.46 10.66
C GLU A 195 7.01 -29.17 11.66
N GLU A 196 6.84 -30.01 12.68
CA GLU A 196 5.75 -29.84 13.67
C GLU A 196 5.86 -28.53 14.44
N LYS A 197 7.08 -28.02 14.69
CA LYS A 197 7.26 -26.72 15.34
C LYS A 197 6.80 -25.53 14.49
N VAL A 198 6.76 -25.68 13.15
CA VAL A 198 6.14 -24.69 12.27
C VAL A 198 4.64 -24.69 12.46
N TYR A 199 4.04 -25.87 12.60
CA TYR A 199 2.61 -25.99 12.87
C TYR A 199 2.25 -25.55 14.30
N ASP A 200 3.14 -25.71 15.29
CA ASP A 200 2.98 -25.12 16.62
C ASP A 200 2.97 -23.59 16.56
N LEU A 201 3.86 -22.98 15.76
CA LEU A 201 3.86 -21.54 15.51
C LEU A 201 2.52 -21.10 14.88
N ILE A 202 2.07 -21.78 13.84
CA ILE A 202 0.82 -21.46 13.13
C ILE A 202 -0.39 -21.65 14.06
N ASP A 203 -0.42 -22.70 14.90
CA ASP A 203 -1.45 -22.86 15.92
C ASP A 203 -1.47 -21.67 16.88
N GLY A 204 -0.30 -21.18 17.29
CA GLY A 204 -0.14 -19.95 18.07
C GLY A 204 -0.68 -18.71 17.37
N MET A 205 -0.52 -18.60 16.04
CA MET A 205 -1.10 -17.52 15.25
C MET A 205 -2.63 -17.52 15.39
N PHE A 206 -3.27 -18.65 15.11
CA PHE A 206 -4.72 -18.81 15.22
C PHE A 206 -5.22 -18.70 16.67
N ALA A 207 -4.43 -19.12 17.66
CA ALA A 207 -4.76 -18.92 19.07
C ALA A 207 -4.86 -17.43 19.41
N THR A 208 -3.93 -16.59 18.93
CA THR A 208 -4.04 -15.14 19.07
C THR A 208 -5.26 -14.59 18.35
N LEU A 209 -5.46 -14.95 17.08
CA LEU A 209 -6.59 -14.44 16.27
C LEU A 209 -7.94 -14.87 16.83
N SER A 210 -8.04 -16.03 17.49
CA SER A 210 -9.28 -16.54 18.10
C SER A 210 -9.85 -15.65 19.21
N LYS A 211 -9.02 -14.74 19.75
CA LYS A 211 -9.42 -13.71 20.73
C LYS A 211 -10.28 -12.60 20.10
N LEU A 212 -10.26 -12.49 18.77
CA LEU A 212 -11.12 -11.60 17.99
C LEU A 212 -12.52 -12.21 17.80
N GLN A 213 -13.47 -11.39 17.40
CA GLN A 213 -14.83 -11.82 17.05
C GLN A 213 -14.88 -12.42 15.65
N THR A 214 -14.11 -11.89 14.72
CA THR A 214 -14.05 -12.35 13.34
C THR A 214 -13.63 -13.81 13.25
N ARG A 215 -14.18 -14.48 12.25
CA ARG A 215 -13.81 -15.85 11.86
C ARG A 215 -13.48 -15.92 10.37
N LYS A 216 -13.04 -14.81 9.79
CA LYS A 216 -12.49 -14.71 8.44
C LYS A 216 -11.04 -14.24 8.55
N VAL A 217 -10.13 -14.87 7.80
CA VAL A 217 -8.69 -14.56 7.81
C VAL A 217 -8.11 -14.78 6.42
N ASN A 218 -7.21 -13.92 5.98
CA ASN A 218 -6.34 -14.22 4.85
C ASN A 218 -5.03 -14.82 5.39
N ILE A 219 -4.67 -16.04 4.94
CA ILE A 219 -3.53 -16.81 5.45
C ILE A 219 -2.22 -16.60 4.66
N GLY A 220 -2.26 -15.73 3.64
CA GLY A 220 -1.10 -15.34 2.84
C GLY A 220 -0.73 -16.40 1.81
N MET A 221 0.49 -16.94 1.93
CA MET A 221 1.10 -17.97 1.06
C MET A 221 1.57 -17.52 -0.33
N ASP A 222 1.70 -16.21 -0.55
CA ASP A 222 2.26 -15.62 -1.77
C ASP A 222 3.79 -15.72 -1.84
N GLU A 223 4.32 -15.59 -3.07
CA GLU A 223 5.74 -15.38 -3.41
C GLU A 223 6.78 -16.32 -2.76
N ALA A 224 6.38 -17.53 -2.35
CA ALA A 224 7.26 -18.57 -1.81
C ALA A 224 8.12 -19.25 -2.91
N HIS A 225 8.86 -18.47 -3.68
CA HIS A 225 9.53 -18.88 -4.93
C HIS A 225 10.48 -20.07 -4.79
N LEU A 226 11.17 -20.21 -3.66
CA LEU A 226 12.13 -21.28 -3.38
C LEU A 226 11.59 -22.37 -2.45
N VAL A 227 10.28 -22.43 -2.22
CA VAL A 227 9.67 -23.42 -1.32
C VAL A 227 10.09 -24.85 -1.68
N GLY A 228 10.57 -25.58 -0.68
CA GLY A 228 11.02 -26.96 -0.81
C GLY A 228 12.48 -27.11 -1.26
N LEU A 229 13.22 -26.02 -1.52
CA LEU A 229 14.55 -26.06 -2.15
C LEU A 229 15.71 -25.73 -1.20
N GLY A 230 15.44 -25.43 0.06
CA GLY A 230 16.44 -25.16 1.09
C GLY A 230 16.72 -26.33 2.00
N ARG A 231 16.51 -26.09 3.30
CA ARG A 231 16.60 -27.13 4.33
C ARG A 231 15.63 -28.27 4.08
N TYR A 232 14.45 -28.01 3.50
CA TYR A 232 13.51 -29.07 3.13
C TYR A 232 14.17 -30.08 2.19
N LEU A 233 14.83 -29.60 1.13
CA LEU A 233 15.54 -30.44 0.17
C LEU A 233 16.65 -31.27 0.84
N ILE A 234 17.39 -30.68 1.78
CA ILE A 234 18.45 -31.38 2.53
C ILE A 234 17.87 -32.54 3.36
N LEU A 235 16.71 -32.33 3.98
CA LEU A 235 16.09 -33.30 4.89
C LEU A 235 15.30 -34.39 4.16
N ASN A 236 14.60 -34.02 3.09
CA ASN A 236 13.55 -34.85 2.49
C ASN A 236 13.84 -35.25 1.03
N GLY A 237 14.88 -34.68 0.41
CA GLY A 237 15.13 -34.86 -1.03
C GLY A 237 14.16 -34.07 -1.90
N VAL A 238 14.22 -34.33 -3.21
CA VAL A 238 13.38 -33.65 -4.21
C VAL A 238 11.96 -34.22 -4.16
N VAL A 239 10.97 -33.32 -4.13
CA VAL A 239 9.54 -33.64 -4.15
C VAL A 239 8.81 -32.77 -5.18
N ASP A 240 7.57 -33.14 -5.52
CA ASP A 240 6.67 -32.26 -6.27
C ASP A 240 6.25 -31.07 -5.39
N ARG A 241 6.61 -29.86 -5.81
CA ARG A 241 6.37 -28.63 -5.03
C ARG A 241 4.91 -28.21 -5.01
N SER A 242 4.12 -28.57 -6.02
CA SER A 242 2.68 -28.30 -6.04
C SER A 242 1.95 -29.17 -5.02
N LEU A 243 2.34 -30.44 -4.89
CA LEU A 243 1.86 -31.33 -3.83
C LEU A 243 2.33 -30.87 -2.45
N LEU A 244 3.57 -30.40 -2.33
CA LEU A 244 4.10 -29.85 -1.09
C LEU A 244 3.27 -28.64 -0.59
N MET A 245 2.88 -27.74 -1.50
CA MET A 245 1.96 -26.64 -1.19
C MET A 245 0.59 -27.14 -0.73
N CYS A 246 0.02 -28.15 -1.39
CA CYS A 246 -1.28 -28.71 -1.00
C CYS A 246 -1.23 -29.35 0.40
N GLN A 247 -0.15 -30.08 0.72
CA GLN A 247 0.06 -30.69 2.03
C GLN A 247 0.14 -29.63 3.13
N HIS A 248 0.91 -28.55 2.89
CA HIS A 248 1.00 -27.46 3.85
C HIS A 248 -0.33 -26.73 4.03
N LEU A 249 -1.01 -26.43 2.93
CA LEU A 249 -2.32 -25.78 2.96
C LEU A 249 -3.35 -26.61 3.74
N GLU A 250 -3.42 -27.92 3.55
CA GLU A 250 -4.33 -28.78 4.31
C GLU A 250 -4.06 -28.69 5.81
N ARG A 251 -2.78 -28.74 6.23
CA ARG A 251 -2.40 -28.60 7.65
C ARG A 251 -2.82 -27.24 8.24
N VAL A 252 -2.64 -26.16 7.49
CA VAL A 252 -3.06 -24.81 7.93
C VAL A 252 -4.58 -24.72 8.04
N LEU A 253 -5.33 -25.27 7.07
CA LEU A 253 -6.79 -25.27 7.11
C LEU A 253 -7.34 -26.13 8.24
N ASP A 254 -6.70 -27.26 8.57
CA ASP A 254 -7.09 -28.07 9.73
C ASP A 254 -6.89 -27.32 11.06
N ILE A 255 -5.83 -26.51 11.17
CA ILE A 255 -5.62 -25.61 12.32
C ILE A 255 -6.68 -24.50 12.31
N ALA A 256 -6.98 -23.90 11.16
CA ALA A 256 -8.02 -22.88 11.06
C ALA A 256 -9.39 -23.41 11.53
N ASP A 257 -9.76 -24.62 11.10
CA ASP A 257 -11.00 -25.30 11.48
C ASP A 257 -11.09 -25.54 13.00
N LYS A 258 -9.97 -25.92 13.65
CA LYS A 258 -9.90 -26.07 15.11
C LYS A 258 -10.33 -24.79 15.85
N TYR A 259 -10.05 -23.61 15.30
CA TYR A 259 -10.43 -22.32 15.87
C TYR A 259 -11.69 -21.70 15.23
N GLY A 260 -12.28 -22.39 14.25
CA GLY A 260 -13.52 -22.01 13.57
C GLY A 260 -13.36 -20.93 12.50
N PHE A 261 -12.18 -20.78 11.90
CA PHE A 261 -11.91 -19.77 10.87
C PHE A 261 -12.22 -20.27 9.46
N HIS A 262 -12.75 -19.37 8.63
CA HIS A 262 -12.80 -19.48 7.17
C HIS A 262 -11.62 -18.71 6.58
N CYS A 263 -10.92 -19.34 5.63
CA CYS A 263 -9.67 -18.81 5.09
C CYS A 263 -9.86 -18.23 3.68
N GLN A 264 -9.09 -17.18 3.40
CA GLN A 264 -8.73 -16.73 2.07
C GLN A 264 -7.22 -16.87 1.89
N MET A 265 -6.74 -17.00 0.66
CA MET A 265 -5.29 -17.01 0.38
C MET A 265 -4.97 -16.37 -0.95
N TRP A 266 -3.75 -15.86 -1.11
CA TRP A 266 -3.25 -15.42 -2.41
C TRP A 266 -3.08 -16.63 -3.34
N SER A 267 -3.44 -16.49 -4.61
CA SER A 267 -3.52 -17.64 -5.52
C SER A 267 -2.26 -17.90 -6.36
N ASP A 268 -1.26 -17.02 -6.33
CA ASP A 268 -0.14 -17.00 -7.28
C ASP A 268 0.71 -18.26 -7.25
N MET A 269 0.96 -18.84 -6.07
CA MET A 269 1.81 -20.01 -5.95
C MET A 269 1.26 -21.24 -6.68
N PHE A 270 -0.07 -21.37 -6.85
CA PHE A 270 -0.64 -22.43 -7.69
C PHE A 270 -0.23 -22.25 -9.16
N PHE A 271 -0.26 -21.03 -9.67
CA PHE A 271 0.12 -20.77 -11.06
C PHE A 271 1.64 -20.81 -11.26
N LYS A 272 2.42 -20.18 -10.39
CA LYS A 272 3.89 -20.13 -10.48
C LYS A 272 4.53 -21.52 -10.40
N LEU A 273 4.00 -22.42 -9.57
CA LEU A 273 4.56 -23.78 -9.44
C LEU A 273 4.15 -24.72 -10.57
N MET A 274 3.03 -24.44 -11.25
CA MET A 274 2.50 -25.28 -12.33
C MET A 274 2.79 -24.73 -13.72
N SER A 275 3.26 -23.47 -13.84
CA SER A 275 3.66 -22.88 -15.11
C SER A 275 5.10 -23.24 -15.48
N ALA A 276 5.36 -23.42 -16.77
CA ALA A 276 6.67 -23.83 -17.27
C ALA A 276 7.78 -22.78 -17.06
N ASP A 277 7.41 -21.52 -16.92
CA ASP A 277 8.32 -20.38 -16.77
C ASP A 277 8.23 -19.70 -15.39
N GLY A 278 7.42 -20.24 -14.46
CA GLY A 278 7.31 -19.70 -13.11
C GLY A 278 6.47 -18.42 -12.98
N GLN A 279 5.67 -18.08 -14.00
CA GLN A 279 4.87 -16.85 -14.04
C GLN A 279 3.42 -17.06 -13.59
N TYR A 280 2.78 -15.98 -13.09
CA TYR A 280 1.41 -15.98 -12.56
C TYR A 280 0.33 -15.88 -13.66
N ASP A 281 0.47 -14.98 -14.64
CA ASP A 281 -0.48 -14.80 -15.77
C ASP A 281 -0.29 -15.92 -16.81
N ARG A 282 -0.64 -17.15 -16.43
CA ARG A 282 -0.50 -18.35 -17.27
C ARG A 282 -1.75 -19.21 -17.17
N ASP A 283 -2.10 -19.80 -18.30
CA ASP A 283 -2.98 -20.95 -18.33
C ASP A 283 -2.13 -22.19 -17.99
N VAL A 284 -2.48 -22.90 -16.92
CA VAL A 284 -1.66 -23.98 -16.37
C VAL A 284 -2.33 -25.34 -16.57
N GLU A 285 -1.54 -26.33 -16.98
CA GLU A 285 -1.96 -27.72 -16.97
C GLU A 285 -1.69 -28.29 -15.57
N ILE A 286 -2.76 -28.61 -14.85
CA ILE A 286 -2.68 -29.08 -13.45
C ILE A 286 -2.43 -30.60 -13.48
N PRO A 287 -1.32 -31.10 -12.91
CA PRO A 287 -1.08 -32.53 -12.79
C PRO A 287 -2.24 -33.23 -12.07
N GLU A 288 -2.60 -34.44 -12.50
CA GLU A 288 -3.81 -35.14 -11.99
C GLU A 288 -3.80 -35.31 -10.47
N GLU A 289 -2.66 -35.67 -9.88
CA GLU A 289 -2.53 -35.86 -8.43
C GLU A 289 -2.74 -34.54 -7.67
N THR A 290 -2.16 -33.44 -8.16
CA THR A 290 -2.36 -32.09 -7.63
C THR A 290 -3.81 -31.65 -7.81
N ARG A 291 -4.44 -32.00 -8.95
CA ARG A 291 -5.84 -31.67 -9.21
C ARG A 291 -6.78 -32.32 -8.20
N VAL A 292 -6.61 -33.61 -7.93
CA VAL A 292 -7.40 -34.33 -6.92
C VAL A 292 -7.25 -33.69 -5.54
N TYR A 293 -6.05 -33.22 -5.20
CA TYR A 293 -5.81 -32.54 -3.92
C TYR A 293 -6.46 -31.14 -3.89
N LEU A 294 -6.23 -30.32 -4.92
CA LEU A 294 -6.81 -28.99 -5.05
C LEU A 294 -8.33 -29.02 -5.06
N ASP A 295 -8.94 -30.00 -5.71
CA ASP A 295 -10.40 -30.14 -5.75
C ASP A 295 -11.00 -30.36 -4.36
N ARG A 296 -10.25 -30.95 -3.41
CA ARG A 296 -10.65 -31.09 -2.01
C ARG A 296 -10.42 -29.82 -1.19
N LEU A 297 -9.36 -29.07 -1.50
CA LEU A 297 -8.95 -27.89 -0.72
C LEU A 297 -9.68 -26.62 -1.14
N LYS A 298 -9.99 -26.46 -2.43
CA LYS A 298 -10.64 -25.27 -2.99
C LYS A 298 -12.01 -24.96 -2.39
N ASP A 299 -12.69 -25.97 -1.83
CA ASP A 299 -14.01 -25.81 -1.20
C ASP A 299 -13.88 -25.34 0.27
N ARG A 300 -12.65 -25.26 0.80
CA ARG A 300 -12.32 -24.83 2.18
C ARG A 300 -11.63 -23.45 2.23
N VAL A 301 -11.26 -22.88 1.09
CA VAL A 301 -10.51 -21.61 1.00
C VAL A 301 -10.91 -20.81 -0.22
N THR A 302 -11.14 -19.51 -0.05
CA THR A 302 -11.34 -18.58 -1.16
C THR A 302 -9.99 -18.20 -1.76
N LEU A 303 -9.85 -18.30 -3.08
CA LEU A 303 -8.64 -17.86 -3.77
C LEU A 303 -8.73 -16.38 -4.13
N VAL A 304 -7.72 -15.60 -3.77
CA VAL A 304 -7.64 -14.17 -4.06
C VAL A 304 -6.72 -13.95 -5.26
N TYR A 305 -7.29 -13.61 -6.41
CA TYR A 305 -6.54 -13.15 -7.57
C TYR A 305 -6.11 -11.69 -7.34
N TRP A 306 -4.81 -11.46 -7.20
CA TRP A 306 -4.26 -10.12 -7.02
C TRP A 306 -3.60 -9.61 -8.30
N ASP A 307 -3.95 -8.40 -8.72
CA ASP A 307 -3.32 -7.72 -9.87
C ASP A 307 -3.51 -6.21 -9.79
N TYR A 308 -2.40 -5.49 -9.88
CA TYR A 308 -2.34 -4.04 -9.65
C TYR A 308 -1.92 -3.26 -10.89
N TYR A 309 -1.73 -3.93 -12.03
CA TYR A 309 -0.86 -3.43 -13.10
C TYR A 309 -1.55 -3.30 -14.46
N GLN A 310 -2.59 -4.09 -14.74
CA GLN A 310 -3.12 -4.15 -16.10
C GLN A 310 -3.97 -2.93 -16.46
N ASP A 311 -3.75 -2.42 -17.66
CA ASP A 311 -4.43 -1.28 -18.27
C ASP A 311 -5.58 -1.67 -19.20
N SER A 312 -6.00 -2.94 -19.21
CA SER A 312 -7.13 -3.40 -20.03
C SER A 312 -7.92 -4.53 -19.38
N GLU A 313 -9.24 -4.48 -19.54
CA GLU A 313 -10.19 -5.48 -19.03
C GLU A 313 -9.85 -6.91 -19.50
N GLU A 314 -9.41 -7.08 -20.75
CA GLU A 314 -9.17 -8.39 -21.36
C GLU A 314 -8.05 -9.17 -20.66
N LYS A 315 -7.04 -8.46 -20.14
CA LYS A 315 -5.93 -9.07 -19.39
C LYS A 315 -6.42 -9.65 -18.07
N TYR A 316 -7.20 -8.88 -17.31
CA TYR A 316 -7.87 -9.39 -16.10
C TYR A 316 -8.82 -10.55 -16.41
N ASN A 317 -9.65 -10.42 -17.45
CA ASN A 317 -10.58 -11.47 -17.88
C ASN A 317 -9.87 -12.78 -18.24
N ARG A 318 -8.65 -12.72 -18.80
CA ARG A 318 -7.83 -13.92 -19.04
C ARG A 318 -7.47 -14.61 -17.73
N ASN A 319 -7.00 -13.86 -16.74
CA ASN A 319 -6.63 -14.42 -15.45
C ASN A 319 -7.84 -14.97 -14.69
N PHE A 320 -9.01 -14.29 -14.70
CA PHE A 320 -10.23 -14.86 -14.14
C PHE A 320 -10.63 -16.18 -14.81
N ARG A 321 -10.52 -16.29 -16.13
CA ARG A 321 -10.77 -17.57 -16.84
C ARG A 321 -9.80 -18.68 -16.40
N ASN A 322 -8.53 -18.35 -16.14
CA ASN A 322 -7.55 -19.32 -15.66
C ASN A 322 -7.92 -19.77 -14.23
N HIS A 323 -8.30 -18.85 -13.35
CA HIS A 323 -8.73 -19.15 -11.98
C HIS A 323 -10.01 -20.00 -11.92
N HIS A 324 -10.99 -19.72 -12.80
CA HIS A 324 -12.22 -20.50 -12.90
C HIS A 324 -12.02 -21.97 -13.30
N LYS A 325 -10.84 -22.35 -13.79
CA LYS A 325 -10.50 -23.77 -14.02
C LYS A 325 -10.13 -24.50 -12.73
N ILE A 326 -9.79 -23.75 -11.67
CA ILE A 326 -9.43 -24.24 -10.35
C ILE A 326 -10.61 -24.11 -9.41
N SER A 327 -11.11 -22.88 -9.19
CA SER A 327 -12.21 -22.59 -8.27
C SER A 327 -13.13 -21.50 -8.80
N HIS A 328 -14.40 -21.57 -8.39
CA HIS A 328 -15.36 -20.48 -8.58
C HIS A 328 -15.51 -19.60 -7.33
N ASP A 329 -14.94 -20.02 -6.19
CA ASP A 329 -14.89 -19.18 -4.99
C ASP A 329 -13.65 -18.27 -5.07
N LEU A 330 -13.83 -17.14 -5.75
CA LEU A 330 -12.77 -16.17 -6.03
C LEU A 330 -13.12 -14.80 -5.46
N ALA A 331 -12.11 -14.17 -4.87
CA ALA A 331 -12.08 -12.73 -4.61
C ALA A 331 -11.04 -12.07 -5.52
N PHE A 332 -11.13 -10.75 -5.67
CA PHE A 332 -10.14 -9.96 -6.40
C PHE A 332 -9.43 -8.98 -5.47
N ALA A 333 -8.12 -8.81 -5.63
CA ALA A 333 -7.36 -7.77 -4.96
C ALA A 333 -6.79 -6.76 -5.97
N GLY A 334 -7.27 -5.52 -5.87
CA GLY A 334 -6.79 -4.37 -6.65
C GLY A 334 -5.86 -3.47 -5.84
N GLY A 335 -5.21 -2.52 -6.50
CA GLY A 335 -4.12 -1.73 -5.90
C GLY A 335 -4.48 -0.27 -5.62
N ALA A 336 -4.25 0.19 -4.40
CA ALA A 336 -4.14 1.62 -4.06
C ALA A 336 -2.65 1.97 -3.91
N TRP A 337 -2.03 2.49 -4.96
CA TRP A 337 -0.57 2.59 -5.09
C TRP A 337 0.07 3.53 -4.07
N LYS A 338 0.65 2.94 -3.00
CA LYS A 338 1.43 3.63 -1.94
C LYS A 338 2.69 2.86 -1.51
N TRP A 339 3.25 2.05 -2.40
CA TRP A 339 4.42 1.20 -2.12
C TRP A 339 5.66 1.59 -2.94
N ILE A 340 5.71 2.80 -3.49
CA ILE A 340 6.77 3.23 -4.42
C ILE A 340 7.65 4.38 -3.88
N GLY A 341 7.73 4.51 -2.56
CA GLY A 341 8.55 5.52 -1.88
C GLY A 341 7.75 6.40 -0.93
N PHE A 342 7.94 7.71 -1.02
CA PHE A 342 7.25 8.70 -0.21
C PHE A 342 5.90 9.12 -0.78
N THR A 343 5.76 8.99 -2.10
CA THR A 343 4.63 9.54 -2.87
C THR A 343 3.75 8.44 -3.45
N PRO A 344 2.43 8.51 -3.28
CA PRO A 344 1.49 7.56 -3.89
C PRO A 344 1.39 7.75 -5.41
N ASN A 345 0.58 6.91 -6.06
CA ASN A 345 0.13 7.12 -7.44
C ASN A 345 -1.37 6.82 -7.57
N ASN A 346 -2.20 7.75 -7.08
CA ASN A 346 -3.65 7.70 -7.21
C ASN A 346 -4.10 7.79 -8.69
N HIS A 347 -3.36 8.49 -9.55
CA HIS A 347 -3.65 8.57 -10.98
C HIS A 347 -3.57 7.21 -11.66
N PHE A 348 -2.49 6.46 -11.45
CA PHE A 348 -2.35 5.10 -11.97
C PHE A 348 -3.37 4.15 -11.33
N SER A 349 -3.60 4.27 -10.02
CA SER A 349 -4.63 3.49 -9.32
C SER A 349 -6.02 3.69 -9.94
N ARG A 350 -6.37 4.92 -10.33
CA ARG A 350 -7.62 5.23 -11.04
C ARG A 350 -7.71 4.50 -12.38
N LEU A 351 -6.64 4.54 -13.17
CA LEU A 351 -6.59 3.93 -14.49
C LEU A 351 -6.88 2.42 -14.40
N VAL A 352 -6.14 1.71 -13.55
CA VAL A 352 -6.29 0.25 -13.43
C VAL A 352 -7.60 -0.15 -12.75
N ALA A 353 -8.10 0.64 -11.79
CA ALA A 353 -9.36 0.36 -11.10
C ALA A 353 -10.56 0.35 -12.05
N ILE A 354 -10.59 1.26 -13.05
CA ILE A 354 -11.66 1.31 -14.06
C ILE A 354 -11.73 -0.01 -14.83
N GLU A 355 -10.60 -0.50 -15.30
CA GLU A 355 -10.52 -1.73 -16.10
C GLU A 355 -10.73 -2.99 -15.26
N ALA A 356 -10.17 -3.03 -14.04
CA ALA A 356 -10.37 -4.12 -13.10
C ALA A 356 -11.83 -4.24 -12.65
N ASN A 357 -12.53 -3.12 -12.41
CA ASN A 357 -13.96 -3.11 -12.06
C ASN A 357 -14.82 -3.73 -13.18
N LYS A 358 -14.54 -3.41 -14.45
CA LYS A 358 -15.25 -4.04 -15.59
C LYS A 358 -15.08 -5.56 -15.57
N ALA A 359 -13.84 -6.03 -15.40
CA ALA A 359 -13.53 -7.45 -15.38
C ALA A 359 -14.15 -8.17 -14.16
N CYS A 360 -14.09 -7.57 -12.97
CA CYS A 360 -14.70 -8.13 -11.76
C CYS A 360 -16.21 -8.33 -11.94
N ARG A 361 -16.90 -7.33 -12.48
CA ARG A 361 -18.35 -7.41 -12.80
C ARG A 361 -18.64 -8.48 -13.86
N ALA A 362 -17.83 -8.55 -14.91
CA ALA A 362 -17.96 -9.53 -15.99
C ALA A 362 -17.76 -10.99 -15.51
N ASN A 363 -17.03 -11.20 -14.42
CA ASN A 363 -16.74 -12.52 -13.84
C ASN A 363 -17.46 -12.78 -12.52
N GLN A 364 -18.46 -11.96 -12.16
CA GLN A 364 -19.32 -12.15 -10.98
C GLN A 364 -18.53 -12.23 -9.66
N ILE A 365 -17.46 -11.45 -9.53
CA ILE A 365 -16.69 -11.34 -8.29
C ILE A 365 -17.55 -10.67 -7.22
N LYS A 366 -17.60 -11.31 -6.04
CA LYS A 366 -18.40 -10.84 -4.90
C LYS A 366 -17.63 -9.95 -3.96
N GLU A 367 -16.31 -10.15 -3.86
CA GLU A 367 -15.46 -9.41 -2.94
C GLU A 367 -14.27 -8.78 -3.68
N VAL A 368 -14.07 -7.49 -3.44
CA VAL A 368 -12.90 -6.74 -3.88
C VAL A 368 -12.13 -6.22 -2.67
N ILE A 369 -10.85 -6.54 -2.62
CA ILE A 369 -9.90 -6.06 -1.61
C ILE A 369 -9.01 -5.01 -2.25
N VAL A 370 -9.02 -3.79 -1.72
CA VAL A 370 -8.13 -2.71 -2.16
C VAL A 370 -6.90 -2.72 -1.27
N THR A 371 -5.75 -3.10 -1.81
CA THR A 371 -4.51 -3.27 -1.05
C THR A 371 -3.67 -2.00 -1.02
N GLY A 372 -3.27 -1.56 0.17
CA GLY A 372 -2.37 -0.44 0.42
C GLY A 372 -0.99 -0.86 0.91
N TRP A 373 -0.24 -1.60 0.08
CA TRP A 373 1.12 -2.09 0.37
C TRP A 373 2.10 -0.99 0.77
N GLY A 374 3.18 -1.33 1.46
CA GLY A 374 4.18 -0.38 1.99
C GLY A 374 5.62 -0.68 1.58
N ASP A 375 5.86 -1.27 0.42
CA ASP A 375 7.13 -1.90 0.05
C ASP A 375 8.38 -1.06 0.33
N ASN A 376 9.42 -1.77 0.76
CA ASN A 376 10.74 -1.25 1.06
C ASN A 376 10.76 -0.12 2.09
N GLY A 377 9.80 -0.07 3.03
CA GLY A 377 9.96 0.56 4.34
C GLY A 377 8.80 1.43 4.84
N GLY A 378 7.65 1.43 4.16
CA GLY A 378 6.44 2.11 4.63
C GLY A 378 6.54 3.64 4.57
N GLU A 379 7.25 4.17 3.58
CA GLU A 379 7.58 5.60 3.48
C GLU A 379 6.44 6.47 2.94
N THR A 380 5.41 5.89 2.31
CA THR A 380 4.23 6.66 1.89
C THR A 380 3.23 6.72 3.04
N ALA A 381 2.67 7.91 3.26
CA ALA A 381 1.66 8.15 4.29
C ALA A 381 0.46 7.20 4.18
N GLN A 382 -0.10 6.80 5.32
CA GLN A 382 -1.22 5.86 5.40
C GLN A 382 -2.50 6.42 4.76
N PHE A 383 -2.71 7.74 4.87
CA PHE A 383 -3.85 8.44 4.28
C PHE A 383 -3.58 9.00 2.87
N ALA A 384 -2.45 8.65 2.23
CA ALA A 384 -2.09 9.20 0.92
C ALA A 384 -2.99 8.72 -0.24
N VAL A 385 -3.71 7.61 -0.03
CA VAL A 385 -4.49 6.93 -1.08
C VAL A 385 -6.01 7.07 -0.94
N LEU A 386 -6.49 7.99 -0.09
CA LEU A 386 -7.93 8.25 0.03
C LEU A 386 -8.63 8.48 -1.33
N PRO A 387 -8.05 9.18 -2.32
CA PRO A 387 -8.66 9.28 -3.65
C PRO A 387 -8.89 7.91 -4.30
N SER A 388 -7.89 7.02 -4.26
CA SER A 388 -8.00 5.66 -4.79
C SER A 388 -9.09 4.86 -4.08
N LEU A 389 -9.23 5.03 -2.77
CA LEU A 389 -10.28 4.34 -2.00
C LEU A 389 -11.67 4.82 -2.39
N GLN A 390 -11.87 6.13 -2.56
CA GLN A 390 -13.13 6.68 -3.03
C GLN A 390 -13.44 6.25 -4.47
N ILE A 391 -12.44 6.17 -5.35
CA ILE A 391 -12.61 5.66 -6.73
C ILE A 391 -13.20 4.25 -6.72
N TRP A 392 -12.62 3.33 -5.95
CA TRP A 392 -13.14 1.96 -5.85
C TRP A 392 -14.56 1.91 -5.26
N ALA A 393 -14.87 2.78 -4.30
CA ALA A 393 -16.22 2.90 -3.76
C ALA A 393 -17.23 3.39 -4.82
N GLU A 394 -16.92 4.45 -5.57
CA GLU A 394 -17.80 4.93 -6.65
C GLU A 394 -17.99 3.88 -7.75
N LEU A 395 -16.91 3.19 -8.14
CA LEU A 395 -16.99 2.09 -9.11
C LEU A 395 -17.88 0.94 -8.61
N SER A 396 -17.83 0.59 -7.32
CA SER A 396 -18.70 -0.43 -6.73
C SER A 396 -20.17 -0.02 -6.76
N TYR A 397 -20.48 1.16 -6.22
CA TYR A 397 -21.86 1.60 -5.97
C TYR A 397 -22.56 2.20 -7.19
N ARG A 398 -21.81 2.81 -8.10
CA ARG A 398 -22.34 3.57 -9.25
C ARG A 398 -21.86 3.07 -10.61
N ASN A 399 -20.71 2.39 -10.66
CA ASN A 399 -20.04 1.99 -11.91
C ASN A 399 -19.57 3.19 -12.77
N ASP A 400 -19.45 4.37 -12.17
CA ASP A 400 -18.98 5.61 -12.78
C ASP A 400 -18.17 6.41 -11.74
N LEU A 401 -17.53 7.50 -12.17
CA LEU A 401 -16.80 8.43 -11.31
C LEU A 401 -17.40 9.84 -11.32
N ASP A 402 -18.63 10.00 -11.80
CA ASP A 402 -19.24 11.32 -12.07
C ASP A 402 -19.39 12.15 -10.79
N ARG A 403 -19.58 11.47 -9.66
CA ARG A 403 -19.78 12.07 -8.34
C ARG A 403 -18.56 12.00 -7.43
N LEU A 404 -17.43 11.49 -7.93
CA LEU A 404 -16.21 11.26 -7.16
C LEU A 404 -15.77 12.51 -6.40
N SER A 405 -15.59 13.64 -7.08
CA SER A 405 -15.10 14.87 -6.45
C SER A 405 -16.05 15.41 -5.38
N ALA A 406 -17.37 15.32 -5.64
CA ALA A 406 -18.39 15.80 -4.71
C ALA A 406 -18.43 14.97 -3.42
N HIS A 407 -18.47 13.64 -3.54
CA HIS A 407 -18.48 12.76 -2.37
C HIS A 407 -17.15 12.84 -1.60
N PHE A 408 -16.02 12.88 -2.32
CA PHE A 408 -14.70 13.00 -1.70
C PHE A 408 -14.55 14.29 -0.89
N LYS A 409 -15.06 15.40 -1.41
CA LYS A 409 -15.06 16.69 -0.70
C LYS A 409 -15.93 16.68 0.54
N THR A 410 -17.09 16.03 0.49
CA THR A 410 -17.90 15.82 1.69
C THR A 410 -17.14 15.01 2.76
N ASN A 411 -16.38 13.99 2.35
CA ASN A 411 -15.69 13.09 3.27
C ASN A 411 -14.38 13.64 3.83
N THR A 412 -13.67 14.51 3.09
CA THR A 412 -12.31 14.95 3.44
C THR A 412 -12.15 16.46 3.59
N GLY A 413 -13.12 17.24 3.10
CA GLY A 413 -13.05 18.71 3.03
C GLY A 413 -12.31 19.27 1.80
N LEU A 414 -11.64 18.42 1.00
CA LEU A 414 -10.91 18.80 -0.21
C LEU A 414 -11.54 18.21 -1.47
N SER A 415 -11.40 18.89 -2.62
CA SER A 415 -11.75 18.21 -3.88
C SER A 415 -10.78 17.07 -4.16
N VAL A 416 -11.23 16.06 -4.90
CA VAL A 416 -10.37 14.93 -5.25
C VAL A 416 -9.21 15.39 -6.15
N GLU A 417 -9.42 16.41 -6.98
CA GLU A 417 -8.41 16.98 -7.88
C GLU A 417 -7.28 17.66 -7.11
N ASP A 418 -7.61 18.42 -6.05
CA ASP A 418 -6.61 18.99 -5.14
C ASP A 418 -5.85 17.87 -4.42
N PHE A 419 -6.58 16.89 -3.88
CA PHE A 419 -5.95 15.82 -3.11
C PHE A 419 -5.03 14.97 -3.99
N MET A 420 -5.43 14.65 -5.23
CA MET A 420 -4.61 13.87 -6.17
C MET A 420 -3.32 14.58 -6.60
N GLN A 421 -3.16 15.89 -6.33
CA GLN A 421 -1.85 16.55 -6.48
C GLN A 421 -0.78 15.98 -5.54
N ILE A 422 -1.17 15.22 -4.51
CA ILE A 422 -0.24 14.48 -3.64
C ILE A 422 0.72 13.59 -4.44
N ASP A 423 0.31 13.14 -5.65
CA ASP A 423 1.09 12.28 -6.56
C ASP A 423 2.22 13.02 -7.31
N LEU A 424 2.28 14.36 -7.28
CA LEU A 424 3.06 15.17 -8.24
C LEU A 424 4.54 14.82 -8.34
N ALA A 425 5.17 14.30 -7.27
CA ALA A 425 6.58 13.88 -7.33
C ALA A 425 6.81 12.64 -8.22
N ASN A 426 5.75 11.99 -8.73
CA ASN A 426 5.81 10.90 -9.70
C ASN A 426 5.35 11.32 -11.11
N LEU A 427 4.55 12.38 -11.24
CA LEU A 427 3.87 12.75 -12.48
C LEU A 427 4.76 13.58 -13.42
N LEU A 428 5.90 13.02 -13.85
CA LEU A 428 6.75 13.71 -14.81
C LEU A 428 6.00 13.94 -16.15
N PRO A 429 6.15 15.10 -16.81
CA PRO A 429 5.28 15.52 -17.92
C PRO A 429 5.21 14.62 -19.17
N ASP A 430 6.25 13.83 -19.46
CA ASP A 430 6.37 12.99 -20.66
C ASP A 430 6.00 11.52 -20.43
N LEU A 431 5.61 11.16 -19.20
CA LEU A 431 5.27 9.78 -18.87
C LEU A 431 3.91 9.39 -19.45
N PRO A 432 3.81 8.19 -20.07
CA PRO A 432 2.52 7.63 -20.37
C PRO A 432 1.82 7.17 -19.08
N ASP A 433 0.53 7.44 -18.98
CA ASP A 433 -0.26 7.18 -17.77
C ASP A 433 -0.39 5.68 -17.41
N ASN A 434 -0.14 4.77 -18.37
CA ASN A 434 -0.39 3.33 -18.23
C ASN A 434 0.82 2.49 -17.80
N LEU A 435 1.97 3.12 -17.50
CA LEU A 435 3.15 2.41 -17.03
C LEU A 435 3.30 2.51 -15.51
N SER A 436 3.40 1.35 -14.86
CA SER A 436 3.39 1.24 -13.41
C SER A 436 4.76 1.45 -12.77
N GLY A 437 4.80 1.94 -11.52
CA GLY A 437 6.00 1.86 -10.69
C GLY A 437 7.13 2.86 -10.99
N ILE A 438 6.98 3.74 -11.99
CA ILE A 438 7.91 4.85 -12.22
C ILE A 438 7.85 5.79 -11.00
N ASN A 439 8.98 5.95 -10.31
CA ASN A 439 8.98 6.51 -8.96
C ASN A 439 10.13 7.51 -8.65
N PRO A 440 10.26 8.60 -9.44
CA PRO A 440 11.30 9.61 -9.24
C PRO A 440 11.28 10.26 -7.86
N ASN A 441 10.10 10.31 -7.22
CA ASN A 441 9.95 10.76 -5.83
C ASN A 441 11.01 10.16 -4.89
N ARG A 442 11.37 8.90 -5.14
CA ARG A 442 12.20 8.10 -4.25
C ARG A 442 13.65 8.02 -4.71
N TYR A 443 13.87 7.68 -5.98
CA TYR A 443 15.21 7.44 -6.47
C TYR A 443 15.99 8.75 -6.69
N VAL A 444 15.33 9.85 -7.05
CA VAL A 444 15.95 11.19 -7.07
C VAL A 444 16.37 11.58 -5.65
N PHE A 445 15.51 11.31 -4.66
CA PHE A 445 15.79 11.62 -3.26
C PHE A 445 17.00 10.85 -2.73
N TYR A 446 17.01 9.52 -2.84
CA TYR A 446 18.03 8.68 -2.21
C TYR A 446 19.33 8.50 -2.99
N GLN A 447 19.37 8.84 -4.29
CA GLN A 447 20.59 8.74 -5.09
C GLN A 447 21.76 9.52 -4.46
N ASP A 448 22.97 8.97 -4.57
CA ASP A 448 24.20 9.63 -4.14
C ASP A 448 24.55 10.90 -4.96
N ILE A 449 25.35 11.80 -4.40
CA ILE A 449 25.77 13.03 -5.08
C ILE A 449 26.96 12.80 -6.02
N LEU A 450 28.02 12.12 -5.55
CA LEU A 450 29.25 11.93 -6.32
C LEU A 450 29.13 10.77 -7.32
N CYS A 451 28.40 9.72 -6.95
CA CYS A 451 28.13 8.54 -7.76
C CYS A 451 26.63 8.44 -8.11
N PRO A 452 26.06 9.38 -8.90
CA PRO A 452 24.63 9.42 -9.18
C PRO A 452 24.23 8.34 -10.20
N ILE A 453 24.06 7.10 -9.75
CA ILE A 453 23.84 5.92 -10.61
C ILE A 453 22.50 5.90 -11.36
N LEU A 454 21.54 6.78 -11.03
CA LEU A 454 20.28 6.99 -11.74
C LEU A 454 20.33 8.26 -12.63
N ASP A 455 21.47 8.95 -12.78
CA ASP A 455 21.54 10.23 -13.51
C ASP A 455 21.06 10.12 -14.96
N ARG A 456 21.26 8.97 -15.62
CA ARG A 456 20.76 8.70 -16.98
C ARG A 456 19.24 8.67 -17.10
N HIS A 457 18.53 8.58 -15.98
CA HIS A 457 17.07 8.54 -15.91
C HIS A 457 16.44 9.88 -15.50
N MET A 458 17.21 10.97 -15.60
CA MET A 458 16.79 12.34 -15.29
C MET A 458 16.82 13.21 -16.54
N THR A 459 15.80 14.05 -16.69
CA THR A 459 15.68 15.08 -17.73
C THR A 459 15.63 16.46 -17.07
N PRO A 460 16.77 17.05 -16.66
CA PRO A 460 16.82 18.26 -15.83
C PRO A 460 16.01 19.44 -16.35
N GLU A 461 16.00 19.65 -17.66
CA GLU A 461 15.29 20.76 -18.31
C GLU A 461 13.77 20.66 -18.13
N GLN A 462 13.25 19.45 -17.89
CA GLN A 462 11.83 19.15 -17.68
C GLN A 462 11.52 18.91 -16.19
N ASP A 463 12.31 18.07 -15.54
CA ASP A 463 12.00 17.55 -14.20
C ASP A 463 12.20 18.61 -13.11
N LYS A 464 13.24 19.46 -13.25
CA LYS A 464 13.50 20.57 -12.30
C LYS A 464 12.32 21.55 -12.22
N PRO A 465 11.84 22.15 -13.33
CA PRO A 465 10.70 23.06 -13.26
C PRO A 465 9.40 22.35 -12.84
N HIS A 466 9.23 21.07 -13.21
CA HIS A 466 8.09 20.26 -12.73
C HIS A 466 8.07 20.17 -11.21
N PHE A 467 9.16 19.73 -10.58
CA PHE A 467 9.24 19.63 -9.13
C PHE A 467 9.13 20.99 -8.43
N ALA A 468 9.72 22.05 -8.99
CA ALA A 468 9.58 23.40 -8.42
C ALA A 468 8.12 23.88 -8.41
N GLN A 469 7.40 23.71 -9.52
CA GLN A 469 5.98 24.06 -9.62
C GLN A 469 5.12 23.17 -8.70
N ALA A 470 5.45 21.89 -8.60
CA ALA A 470 4.74 20.96 -7.71
C ALA A 470 4.84 21.38 -6.24
N ALA A 471 6.01 21.85 -5.80
CA ALA A 471 6.20 22.35 -4.44
C ALA A 471 5.27 23.53 -4.13
N GLU A 472 5.13 24.49 -5.06
CA GLU A 472 4.21 25.62 -4.90
C GLU A 472 2.74 25.19 -4.88
N THR A 473 2.34 24.31 -5.81
CA THR A 473 0.98 23.77 -5.89
C THR A 473 0.59 23.08 -4.58
N LEU A 474 1.47 22.23 -4.05
CA LEU A 474 1.24 21.49 -2.81
C LEU A 474 1.21 22.40 -1.58
N ALA A 475 2.06 23.44 -1.55
CA ALA A 475 2.02 24.45 -0.50
C ALA A 475 0.69 25.20 -0.46
N ASN A 476 0.12 25.56 -1.62
CA ASN A 476 -1.19 26.19 -1.71
C ASN A 476 -2.33 25.25 -1.27
N ILE A 477 -2.23 23.96 -1.59
CA ILE A 477 -3.25 22.96 -1.19
C ILE A 477 -3.19 22.71 0.33
N LYS A 478 -1.98 22.66 0.91
CA LYS A 478 -1.78 22.53 2.36
C LYS A 478 -2.63 23.51 3.16
N GLU A 479 -2.71 24.78 2.73
CA GLU A 479 -3.43 25.84 3.44
C GLU A 479 -4.94 25.58 3.59
N LYS A 480 -5.51 24.80 2.68
CA LYS A 480 -6.94 24.43 2.67
C LYS A 480 -7.21 22.97 3.03
N ALA A 481 -6.18 22.20 3.37
CA ALA A 481 -6.26 20.75 3.58
C ALA A 481 -6.70 20.31 5.00
N GLY A 482 -6.92 21.27 5.92
CA GLY A 482 -7.39 20.98 7.27
C GLY A 482 -6.54 19.93 7.98
N ASN A 483 -7.16 18.84 8.46
CA ASN A 483 -6.47 17.77 9.19
C ASN A 483 -5.45 16.98 8.34
N TYR A 484 -5.54 17.09 7.01
CA TYR A 484 -4.66 16.44 6.04
C TYR A 484 -3.49 17.32 5.59
N ALA A 485 -3.35 18.55 6.10
CA ALA A 485 -2.29 19.49 5.70
C ALA A 485 -0.87 18.91 5.79
N TYR A 486 -0.58 18.10 6.81
CA TYR A 486 0.72 17.44 7.00
C TYR A 486 1.16 16.56 5.82
N LEU A 487 0.22 15.97 5.08
CA LEU A 487 0.51 15.17 3.88
C LEU A 487 1.11 16.07 2.79
N PHE A 488 0.43 17.18 2.52
CA PHE A 488 0.82 18.13 1.48
C PHE A 488 2.06 18.93 1.88
N GLU A 489 2.28 19.16 3.16
CA GLU A 489 3.51 19.78 3.66
C GLU A 489 4.74 18.91 3.40
N THR A 490 4.64 17.61 3.71
CA THR A 490 5.70 16.63 3.44
C THR A 490 6.00 16.58 1.93
N GLN A 491 4.96 16.52 1.10
CA GLN A 491 5.11 16.45 -0.35
C GLN A 491 5.64 17.75 -0.97
N ALA A 492 5.24 18.92 -0.45
CA ALA A 492 5.76 20.20 -0.91
C ALA A 492 7.27 20.30 -0.65
N GLN A 493 7.71 19.94 0.57
CA GLN A 493 9.13 19.93 0.93
C GLN A 493 9.92 18.91 0.09
N LEU A 494 9.36 17.71 -0.15
CA LEU A 494 9.98 16.71 -1.02
C LEU A 494 10.24 17.30 -2.41
N ASN A 495 9.21 17.81 -3.07
CA ASN A 495 9.34 18.38 -4.42
C ASN A 495 10.34 19.55 -4.46
N GLN A 496 10.38 20.38 -3.42
CA GLN A 496 11.36 21.45 -3.33
C GLN A 496 12.80 20.91 -3.30
N ILE A 497 13.07 19.83 -2.55
CA ILE A 497 14.36 19.13 -2.53
C ILE A 497 14.67 18.52 -3.90
N LEU A 498 13.71 17.83 -4.51
CA LEU A 498 13.93 17.14 -5.79
C LEU A 498 14.30 18.14 -6.90
N SER A 499 13.69 19.33 -6.89
CA SER A 499 13.96 20.37 -7.89
C SER A 499 15.45 20.76 -7.96
N SER A 500 16.16 20.86 -6.84
CA SER A 500 17.60 21.16 -6.83
C SER A 500 18.46 19.91 -6.94
N LYS A 501 18.01 18.79 -6.35
CA LYS A 501 18.78 17.55 -6.27
C LYS A 501 18.79 16.75 -7.59
N VAL A 502 17.80 16.92 -8.46
CA VAL A 502 17.64 16.12 -9.70
C VAL A 502 18.86 16.14 -10.61
N ASP A 503 19.62 17.24 -10.62
CA ASP A 503 20.77 17.41 -11.52
C ASP A 503 22.04 17.88 -10.80
N VAL A 504 22.06 17.96 -9.46
CA VAL A 504 23.25 18.46 -8.73
C VAL A 504 24.48 17.58 -8.97
N GLY A 505 24.31 16.26 -9.03
CA GLY A 505 25.38 15.33 -9.38
C GLY A 505 25.90 15.55 -10.81
N ARG A 506 25.00 15.81 -11.77
CA ARG A 506 25.34 16.13 -13.16
C ARG A 506 26.08 17.47 -13.27
N ARG A 507 25.62 18.51 -12.58
CA ARG A 507 26.24 19.85 -12.58
C ARG A 507 27.63 19.82 -11.94
N ILE A 508 27.83 19.07 -10.87
CA ILE A 508 29.16 18.83 -10.29
C ILE A 508 30.09 18.19 -11.33
N ARG A 509 29.64 17.17 -12.06
CA ARG A 509 30.43 16.52 -13.12
C ARG A 509 30.72 17.47 -14.28
N GLN A 510 29.75 18.25 -14.73
CA GLN A 510 29.95 19.24 -15.79
C GLN A 510 30.97 20.30 -15.40
N ALA A 511 30.86 20.86 -14.18
CA ALA A 511 31.82 21.84 -13.67
C ALA A 511 33.22 21.23 -13.50
N TYR A 512 33.31 20.00 -12.99
CA TYR A 512 34.56 19.27 -12.86
C TYR A 512 35.25 19.04 -14.22
N GLN A 513 34.52 18.55 -15.22
CA GLN A 513 35.06 18.29 -16.56
C GLN A 513 35.45 19.56 -17.32
N ALA A 514 34.80 20.69 -17.01
CA ALA A 514 35.13 22.00 -17.57
C ALA A 514 36.23 22.76 -16.79
N ASP A 515 36.76 22.17 -15.71
CA ASP A 515 37.64 22.82 -14.72
C ASP A 515 37.05 24.14 -14.15
N ASP A 516 35.72 24.22 -14.08
CA ASP A 516 35.00 25.34 -13.49
C ASP A 516 34.99 25.24 -11.96
N LYS A 517 36.09 25.70 -11.37
CA LYS A 517 36.27 25.72 -9.92
C LYS A 517 35.37 26.71 -9.20
N GLU A 518 34.84 27.74 -9.88
CA GLU A 518 33.91 28.69 -9.27
C GLU A 518 32.56 28.01 -9.01
N SER A 519 32.01 27.31 -10.01
CA SER A 519 30.79 26.51 -9.84
C SER A 519 30.97 25.41 -8.79
N LEU A 520 32.11 24.71 -8.77
CA LEU A 520 32.39 23.71 -7.74
C LEU A 520 32.43 24.31 -6.32
N GLN A 521 32.99 25.52 -6.16
CA GLN A 521 33.00 26.23 -4.88
C GLN A 521 31.59 26.63 -4.44
N GLU A 522 30.78 27.16 -5.35
CA GLU A 522 29.40 27.54 -5.06
C GLU A 522 28.57 26.33 -4.64
N ILE A 523 28.65 25.23 -5.41
CA ILE A 523 27.93 24.00 -5.09
C ILE A 523 28.36 23.45 -3.73
N ALA A 524 29.67 23.34 -3.46
CA ALA A 524 30.16 22.77 -2.21
C ALA A 524 29.89 23.64 -0.97
N ARG A 525 29.91 24.96 -1.10
CA ARG A 525 29.82 25.89 0.05
C ARG A 525 28.42 26.46 0.29
N GLN A 526 27.55 26.45 -0.72
CA GLN A 526 26.21 27.02 -0.64
C GLN A 526 25.14 25.96 -0.90
N GLU A 527 25.16 25.33 -2.08
CA GLU A 527 24.06 24.47 -2.51
C GLU A 527 23.96 23.16 -1.71
N LEU A 528 25.07 22.43 -1.51
CA LEU A 528 25.06 21.18 -0.75
C LEU A 528 24.73 21.38 0.74
N PRO A 529 25.25 22.40 1.44
CA PRO A 529 24.80 22.73 2.79
C PRO A 529 23.31 23.08 2.88
N GLU A 530 22.79 23.86 1.93
CA GLU A 530 21.35 24.19 1.85
C GLU A 530 20.51 22.93 1.57
N LEU A 531 20.97 22.06 0.68
CA LEU A 531 20.33 20.77 0.39
C LEU A 531 20.26 19.90 1.65
N ARG A 532 21.32 19.85 2.46
CA ARG A 532 21.30 19.14 3.74
C ARG A 532 20.28 19.75 4.71
N SER A 533 20.26 21.07 4.86
CA SER A 533 19.27 21.74 5.72
C SER A 533 17.84 21.37 5.31
N ARG A 534 17.54 21.40 4.02
CA ARG A 534 16.22 21.03 3.50
C ARG A 534 15.87 19.57 3.75
N ILE A 535 16.85 18.65 3.66
CA ILE A 535 16.65 17.23 3.96
C ILE A 535 16.46 17.01 5.48
N GLU A 536 17.13 17.78 6.33
CA GLU A 536 16.89 17.76 7.79
C GLU A 536 15.47 18.25 8.11
N ASP A 537 14.99 19.31 7.46
CA ASP A 537 13.61 19.80 7.58
C ASP A 537 12.60 18.75 7.08
N PHE A 538 12.87 18.12 5.93
CA PHE A 538 12.04 17.03 5.41
C PHE A 538 11.99 15.84 6.35
N HIS A 539 13.13 15.46 6.94
CA HIS A 539 13.18 14.40 7.92
C HIS A 539 12.31 14.73 9.15
N ALA A 540 12.31 15.98 9.61
CA ALA A 540 11.43 16.41 10.70
C ALA A 540 9.93 16.33 10.34
N LEU A 541 9.55 16.80 9.15
CA LEU A 541 8.18 16.70 8.63
C LEU A 541 7.73 15.25 8.46
N PHE A 542 8.58 14.43 7.85
CA PHE A 542 8.35 13.01 7.69
C PHE A 542 8.18 12.31 9.05
N SER A 543 9.03 12.62 10.03
CA SER A 543 8.93 12.05 11.38
C SER A 543 7.62 12.45 12.07
N HIS A 544 7.17 13.71 11.88
CA HIS A 544 5.87 14.16 12.35
C HIS A 544 4.73 13.37 11.70
N GLN A 545 4.75 13.21 10.37
CA GLN A 545 3.79 12.40 9.62
C GLN A 545 3.78 10.95 10.12
N TRP A 546 4.96 10.33 10.25
CA TRP A 546 5.10 8.95 10.70
C TRP A 546 4.51 8.75 12.08
N LEU A 547 4.89 9.57 13.07
CA LEU A 547 4.43 9.42 14.45
C LEU A 547 2.96 9.79 14.64
N LYS A 548 2.39 10.57 13.70
CA LYS A 548 0.95 10.83 13.66
C LYS A 548 0.17 9.60 13.22
N GLU A 549 0.68 8.85 12.24
CA GLU A 549 -0.04 7.74 11.60
C GLU A 549 0.30 6.36 12.16
N ASN A 550 1.54 6.17 12.59
CA ASN A 550 2.14 4.87 12.88
C ASN A 550 2.65 4.81 14.32
N LYS A 551 2.92 3.59 14.80
CA LYS A 551 3.78 3.36 15.97
C LYS A 551 5.22 3.81 15.64
N VAL A 552 6.01 4.07 16.67
CA VAL A 552 7.40 4.58 16.50
C VAL A 552 8.35 3.58 15.83
N PHE A 553 8.14 2.29 16.05
CA PHE A 553 9.00 1.24 15.50
C PHE A 553 8.96 1.27 13.97
N GLY A 554 10.12 1.08 13.32
CA GLY A 554 10.26 1.18 11.88
C GLY A 554 10.78 2.53 11.38
N LEU A 555 10.56 3.62 12.14
CA LEU A 555 11.09 4.95 11.81
C LEU A 555 12.63 4.96 11.84
N ASP A 556 13.23 4.15 12.71
CA ASP A 556 14.68 3.94 12.83
C ASP A 556 15.34 3.56 11.49
N THR A 557 14.64 2.80 10.64
CA THR A 557 15.13 2.51 9.29
C THR A 557 15.21 3.78 8.45
N VAL A 558 14.21 4.66 8.51
CA VAL A 558 14.23 5.93 7.77
C VAL A 558 15.32 6.86 8.31
N ASP A 559 15.53 6.90 9.63
CA ASP A 559 16.63 7.63 10.27
C ASP A 559 17.99 7.19 9.73
N ILE A 560 18.22 5.87 9.61
CA ILE A 560 19.46 5.30 9.04
C ILE A 560 19.62 5.73 7.57
N ARG A 561 18.54 5.69 6.78
CA ARG A 561 18.58 6.04 5.35
C ARG A 561 18.89 7.51 5.14
N MET A 562 18.17 8.40 5.81
CA MET A 562 18.36 9.84 5.69
C MET A 562 19.67 10.29 6.35
N GLY A 563 20.07 9.70 7.47
CA GLY A 563 21.38 9.92 8.09
C GLY A 563 22.53 9.53 7.17
N GLY A 564 22.42 8.38 6.47
CA GLY A 564 23.35 7.96 5.43
C GLY A 564 23.42 8.97 4.28
N LEU A 565 22.27 9.42 3.76
CA LEU A 565 22.19 10.43 2.69
C LEU A 565 22.86 11.75 3.11
N LEU A 566 22.55 12.27 4.29
CA LEU A 566 23.16 13.50 4.82
C LEU A 566 24.68 13.37 4.94
N GLN A 567 25.18 12.21 5.38
CA GLN A 567 26.61 11.95 5.48
C GLN A 567 27.27 11.84 4.10
N ARG A 568 26.57 11.32 3.10
CA ARG A 568 27.03 11.28 1.70
C ARG A 568 27.09 12.67 1.05
N ILE A 569 26.16 13.56 1.37
CA ILE A 569 26.24 14.96 0.93
C ILE A 569 27.45 15.66 1.55
N LYS A 570 27.71 15.48 2.85
CA LYS A 570 28.95 15.97 3.50
C LYS A 570 30.22 15.39 2.84
N ARG A 571 30.17 14.13 2.38
CA ARG A 571 31.30 13.53 1.65
C ARG A 571 31.54 14.27 0.34
N ALA A 572 30.50 14.60 -0.43
CA ALA A 572 30.60 15.38 -1.66
C ALA A 572 31.24 16.75 -1.41
N GLU A 573 30.77 17.49 -0.40
CA GLU A 573 31.37 18.77 0.03
C GLU A 573 32.87 18.60 0.30
N SER A 574 33.25 17.63 1.14
CA SER A 574 34.65 17.43 1.55
C SER A 574 35.58 17.00 0.42
N ARG A 575 35.09 16.19 -0.54
CA ARG A 575 35.89 15.74 -1.71
C ARG A 575 36.14 16.90 -2.67
N ILE A 576 35.10 17.71 -2.93
CA ILE A 576 35.22 18.91 -3.76
C ILE A 576 36.18 19.92 -3.12
N GLU A 577 36.07 20.19 -1.82
CA GLU A 577 37.01 21.11 -1.13
C GLU A 577 38.46 20.63 -1.15
N ALA A 578 38.71 19.32 -0.99
CA ALA A 578 40.05 18.76 -1.09
C ALA A 578 40.64 18.94 -2.49
N TYR A 579 39.84 18.75 -3.55
CA TYR A 579 40.22 19.03 -4.94
C TYR A 579 40.50 20.52 -5.16
N LEU A 580 39.63 21.41 -4.69
CA LEU A 580 39.79 22.87 -4.80
C LEU A 580 41.03 23.38 -4.06
N ALA A 581 41.39 22.77 -2.93
CA ALA A 581 42.59 23.08 -2.16
C ALA A 581 43.89 22.50 -2.77
N GLY A 582 43.81 21.77 -3.89
CA GLY A 582 44.95 21.11 -4.54
C GLY A 582 45.53 19.94 -3.75
N GLN A 583 44.73 19.33 -2.86
CA GLN A 583 45.11 18.15 -2.08
C GLN A 583 44.82 16.84 -2.84
N LEU A 584 44.00 16.92 -3.89
CA LEU A 584 43.70 15.86 -4.83
C LEU A 584 43.95 16.36 -6.23
N ASP A 585 44.60 15.54 -7.06
CA ASP A 585 44.78 15.83 -8.47
C ASP A 585 43.49 15.62 -9.28
N SER A 586 42.62 14.71 -8.80
CA SER A 586 41.34 14.33 -9.42
C SER A 586 40.32 13.91 -8.37
N ILE A 587 39.03 13.91 -8.75
CA ILE A 587 37.95 13.30 -7.97
C ILE A 587 37.53 12.01 -8.68
N ASP A 588 38.12 10.88 -8.28
CA ASP A 588 37.96 9.58 -8.96
C ASP A 588 36.50 9.17 -9.21
N GLU A 589 35.60 9.50 -8.30
CA GLU A 589 34.16 9.23 -8.46
C GLU A 589 33.57 9.89 -9.72
N LEU A 590 34.05 11.08 -10.07
CA LEU A 590 33.56 11.89 -11.19
C LEU A 590 34.14 11.48 -12.54
N GLU A 591 35.18 10.64 -12.54
CA GLU A 591 35.81 10.07 -13.74
C GLU A 591 35.09 8.83 -14.26
N VAL A 592 34.25 8.20 -13.43
CA VAL A 592 33.48 7.03 -13.82
C VAL A 592 32.33 7.45 -14.73
N GLU A 593 32.25 6.89 -15.94
CA GLU A 593 31.10 7.07 -16.83
C GLU A 593 29.84 6.45 -16.22
N ILE A 594 28.74 7.21 -16.22
CA ILE A 594 27.46 6.74 -15.70
C ILE A 594 26.71 5.96 -16.79
N LEU A 595 26.29 4.75 -16.44
CA LEU A 595 25.48 3.86 -17.27
C LEU A 595 24.00 3.93 -16.88
N PRO A 596 23.07 3.45 -17.72
CA PRO A 596 21.69 3.21 -17.29
C PRO A 596 21.64 2.30 -16.06
N PHE A 597 20.79 2.63 -15.09
CA PHE A 597 20.63 1.85 -13.86
C PHE A 597 19.94 0.51 -14.13
N THR A 598 18.96 0.52 -15.03
CA THR A 598 18.15 -0.64 -15.44
C THR A 598 17.62 -0.42 -16.85
N ASP A 599 17.27 -1.50 -17.53
CA ASP A 599 16.70 -1.51 -18.88
C ASP A 599 15.18 -1.76 -18.90
N PHE A 600 14.51 -1.78 -17.73
CA PHE A 600 13.08 -2.11 -17.60
C PHE A 600 12.16 -1.31 -18.54
N TYR A 601 12.49 -0.03 -18.79
CA TYR A 601 11.80 0.85 -19.73
C TYR A 601 12.71 1.39 -20.83
N ALA A 602 13.82 0.72 -21.13
CA ALA A 602 14.78 1.19 -22.15
C ALA A 602 14.20 1.20 -23.58
N ASP A 603 13.07 0.51 -23.81
CA ASP A 603 12.34 0.50 -25.07
C ASP A 603 11.35 1.66 -25.22
N LYS A 604 11.30 2.59 -24.25
CA LYS A 604 10.39 3.75 -24.23
C LYS A 604 11.12 5.06 -24.52
N ASP A 605 10.36 6.09 -24.89
CA ASP A 605 10.88 7.39 -25.31
C ASP A 605 11.30 8.31 -24.14
N PHE A 606 10.85 8.02 -22.92
CA PHE A 606 11.18 8.78 -21.71
C PHE A 606 12.44 8.25 -21.02
N ALA A 607 13.09 9.09 -20.21
CA ALA A 607 14.31 8.70 -19.48
C ALA A 607 14.02 7.99 -18.15
N ALA A 608 12.93 8.34 -17.48
CA ALA A 608 12.58 7.85 -16.15
C ALA A 608 12.48 6.32 -16.07
N THR A 609 12.54 5.76 -14.86
CA THR A 609 12.46 4.30 -14.65
C THR A 609 11.79 3.94 -13.33
N THR A 610 11.68 2.64 -13.05
CA THR A 610 11.33 2.11 -11.72
C THR A 610 12.58 1.69 -10.96
N ALA A 611 12.73 2.20 -9.74
CA ALA A 611 13.80 1.80 -8.83
C ALA A 611 13.28 1.91 -7.39
N ASN A 612 12.98 0.76 -6.76
CA ASN A 612 12.23 0.72 -5.50
C ASN A 612 12.95 -0.03 -4.35
N GLN A 613 14.26 -0.20 -4.43
CA GLN A 613 15.08 -0.77 -3.36
C GLN A 613 16.11 0.27 -2.89
N TRP A 614 15.92 0.82 -1.69
CA TRP A 614 16.80 1.86 -1.14
C TRP A 614 18.28 1.48 -1.22
N HIS A 615 18.64 0.25 -0.83
CA HIS A 615 20.02 -0.16 -0.72
C HIS A 615 20.76 -0.24 -2.07
N THR A 616 20.04 -0.42 -3.18
CA THR A 616 20.61 -0.39 -4.54
C THR A 616 20.58 1.00 -5.17
N ILE A 617 19.63 1.86 -4.78
CA ILE A 617 19.60 3.29 -5.18
C ILE A 617 20.75 4.06 -4.53
N ALA A 618 21.02 3.80 -3.26
CA ALA A 618 21.94 4.59 -2.45
C ALA A 618 23.43 4.32 -2.78
N THR A 619 23.77 3.12 -3.28
CA THR A 619 25.15 2.75 -3.56
C THR A 619 25.26 1.54 -4.50
N ALA A 620 26.32 1.52 -5.31
CA ALA A 620 26.72 0.33 -6.07
C ALA A 620 27.64 -0.62 -5.26
N SER A 621 28.01 -0.23 -4.04
CA SER A 621 28.83 -1.06 -3.15
C SER A 621 27.97 -2.08 -2.39
N THR A 622 28.58 -3.16 -1.92
CA THR A 622 27.93 -4.11 -1.01
C THR A 622 27.53 -3.42 0.29
N ILE A 623 26.30 -3.64 0.76
CA ILE A 623 25.81 -3.06 2.02
C ILE A 623 25.06 -4.06 2.94
N TYR A 624 24.67 -5.23 2.41
CA TYR A 624 24.02 -6.29 3.20
C TYR A 624 24.58 -7.69 2.93
N THR A 625 25.25 -7.92 1.81
CA THR A 625 25.90 -9.21 1.47
C THR A 625 27.20 -9.37 2.25
N THR A 626 27.54 -10.62 2.60
CA THR A 626 28.81 -10.99 3.27
C THR A 626 29.84 -11.47 2.25
#